data_AF-A0A3D8GTQ9-F1
#
_entry.id   AF-A0A3D8GTQ9-F1
#
_cell.length_a   1.000
_cell.length_b   1.000
_cell.length_c   1.000
_cell.angle_alpha   90.00
_cell.angle_beta   90.00
_cell.angle_gamma   90.00
#
_symmetry.space_group_name_H-M   'P 1'
#
loop_
_entity.id
_entity.type
_entity.pdbx_description
1 polymer ?
#
loop_
_entity_poly.entity_id
_entity_poly.type
_entity_poly.pdbx_seq_one_letter_code
_entity_poly.pdbx_strand_id
1 'polypeptide(L)'
;MARWGKISLTIVGFMACILLIIVIGAYNYNIIEEEYDKLTITKMDKTAAIITEKSQIESIIDRINDSPRKFMRRTGFTYDYLPYGFLIFENKKEKVEHVFYIFKGNTVIGYWDIDTRFEFAKDLE
;
A
#
# COMPACT_ATOMS: atom_id res chain seq x y z
N MET A 1 -21.30 19.80 -41.07
CA MET A 1 -21.17 19.90 -39.59
C MET A 1 -21.25 18.55 -38.87
N ALA A 2 -22.16 17.64 -39.21
CA ALA A 2 -22.36 16.37 -38.47
C ALA A 2 -21.14 15.41 -38.40
N ARG A 3 -20.24 15.41 -39.39
CA ARG A 3 -19.08 14.50 -39.42
C ARG A 3 -17.98 14.88 -38.42
N TRP A 4 -17.78 16.17 -38.20
CA TRP A 4 -16.78 16.71 -37.26
C TRP A 4 -17.19 16.51 -35.80
N GLY A 5 -18.49 16.63 -35.49
CA GLY A 5 -19.02 16.32 -34.16
C GLY A 5 -18.86 14.83 -33.79
N LYS A 6 -19.05 13.92 -34.75
CA LYS A 6 -18.82 12.47 -34.53
C LYS A 6 -17.35 12.14 -34.26
N ILE A 7 -16.42 12.75 -35.00
CA ILE A 7 -14.97 12.56 -34.81
C ILE A 7 -14.52 13.12 -33.44
N SER A 8 -15.03 14.29 -33.04
CA SER A 8 -14.75 14.87 -31.74
C SER A 8 -15.26 13.98 -30.59
N LEU A 9 -16.46 13.42 -30.70
CA LEU A 9 -17.02 12.52 -29.69
C LEU A 9 -16.20 11.22 -29.54
N THR A 10 -15.73 10.64 -30.64
CA THR A 10 -14.87 9.44 -30.59
C THR A 10 -13.52 9.71 -29.94
N ILE A 11 -12.90 10.88 -30.17
CA ILE A 11 -11.63 11.25 -29.54
C ILE A 11 -11.81 11.44 -28.02
N VAL A 12 -12.90 12.08 -27.60
CA VAL A 12 -13.22 12.26 -26.17
C VAL A 12 -13.48 10.90 -25.50
N GLY A 13 -14.25 10.02 -26.14
CA GLY A 13 -14.48 8.67 -25.63
C GLY A 13 -13.18 7.86 -25.49
N PHE A 14 -12.29 7.96 -26.48
CA PHE A 14 -10.99 7.28 -26.44
C PHE A 14 -10.09 7.81 -25.32
N MET A 15 -10.02 9.13 -25.11
CA MET A 15 -9.31 9.71 -23.96
C MET A 15 -9.89 9.24 -22.62
N ALA A 16 -11.22 9.17 -22.50
CA ALA A 16 -11.86 8.68 -21.29
C ALA A 16 -11.47 7.22 -21.00
N CYS A 17 -11.42 6.36 -22.04
CA CYS A 17 -10.94 4.98 -21.89
C CYS A 17 -9.47 4.91 -21.45
N ILE A 18 -8.59 5.73 -22.03
CA ILE A 18 -7.18 5.80 -21.61
C ILE A 18 -7.08 6.20 -20.14
N LEU A 19 -7.82 7.23 -19.71
CA LEU A 19 -7.83 7.67 -18.32
C LEU A 19 -8.31 6.55 -17.38
N LEU A 20 -9.36 5.81 -17.75
CA LEU A 20 -9.83 4.67 -16.97
C LEU A 20 -8.78 3.57 -16.86
N ILE A 21 -8.08 3.24 -17.94
CA ILE A 21 -7.00 2.24 -17.92
C ILE A 21 -5.87 2.68 -16.98
N ILE A 22 -5.47 3.96 -17.01
CA ILE A 22 -4.45 4.49 -16.11
C ILE A 22 -4.89 4.37 -14.65
N VAL A 23 -6.15 4.73 -14.35
CA VAL A 23 -6.71 4.63 -13.00
C VAL A 23 -6.74 3.17 -12.53
N ILE A 24 -7.25 2.25 -13.37
CA ILE A 24 -7.30 0.82 -13.05
C ILE A 24 -5.89 0.26 -12.83
N GLY A 25 -4.94 0.61 -13.69
CA GLY A 25 -3.53 0.21 -13.56
C GLY A 25 -2.91 0.70 -12.25
N ALA A 26 -3.13 1.96 -11.89
CA ALA A 26 -2.62 2.51 -10.63
C ALA A 26 -3.21 1.84 -9.40
N TYR A 27 -4.48 1.41 -9.43
CA TYR A 27 -5.11 0.69 -8.33
C TYR A 27 -4.60 -0.75 -8.18
N ASN A 28 -4.22 -1.41 -9.28
CA ASN A 28 -3.76 -2.80 -9.30
C ASN A 28 -2.23 -2.96 -9.23
N TYR A 29 -1.45 -1.88 -9.33
CA TYR A 29 0.02 -1.94 -9.27
C TYR A 29 0.49 -2.38 -7.87
N ASN A 30 1.54 -3.21 -7.76
CA ASN A 30 2.07 -3.60 -6.44
C ASN A 30 2.63 -2.39 -5.69
N ILE A 31 2.23 -2.20 -4.44
CA ILE A 31 2.69 -1.07 -3.61
C ILE A 31 4.07 -1.36 -3.02
N ILE A 32 4.29 -2.61 -2.64
CA ILE A 32 5.58 -3.10 -2.15
C ILE A 32 6.14 -4.01 -3.25
N GLU A 33 7.33 -3.68 -3.75
CA GLU A 33 8.05 -4.52 -4.68
C GLU A 33 8.56 -5.78 -3.97
N GLU A 34 8.58 -6.90 -4.69
CA GLU A 34 9.00 -8.19 -4.14
C GLU A 34 10.54 -8.27 -4.08
N GLU A 35 11.07 -9.09 -3.16
CA GLU A 35 12.49 -9.32 -2.81
C GLU A 35 13.03 -8.57 -1.57
N TYR A 36 12.49 -8.92 -0.39
CA TYR A 36 13.10 -8.58 0.90
C TYR A 36 13.63 -9.82 1.62
N ASP A 37 14.79 -9.68 2.26
CA ASP A 37 15.44 -10.75 3.02
C ASP A 37 14.97 -10.78 4.48
N LYS A 38 14.48 -9.64 4.98
CA LYS A 38 14.09 -9.46 6.37
C LYS A 38 12.94 -8.47 6.49
N LEU A 39 11.99 -8.80 7.36
CA LEU A 39 10.93 -7.92 7.81
C LEU A 39 11.03 -7.74 9.32
N THR A 40 11.19 -6.51 9.79
CA THR A 40 11.12 -6.16 11.21
C THR A 40 9.80 -5.43 11.48
N ILE A 41 9.03 -5.92 12.45
CA ILE A 41 7.78 -5.29 12.90
C ILE A 41 8.07 -4.60 14.22
N THR A 42 7.75 -3.30 14.31
CA THR A 42 7.89 -2.53 15.55
C THR A 42 6.53 -2.01 16.03
N LYS A 43 6.40 -1.80 17.34
CA LYS A 43 5.23 -1.23 18.00
C LYS A 43 5.70 -0.17 18.98
N MET A 44 5.34 1.10 18.79
CA MET A 44 5.80 2.21 19.64
C MET A 44 7.31 2.16 19.90
N ASP A 45 8.10 2.04 18.81
CA ASP A 45 9.57 1.97 18.82
C ASP A 45 10.19 0.74 19.51
N LYS A 46 9.40 -0.24 19.92
CA LYS A 46 9.89 -1.55 20.38
C LYS A 46 9.79 -2.58 19.26
N THR A 47 10.85 -3.35 19.04
CA THR A 47 10.83 -4.49 18.13
C THR A 47 9.84 -5.53 18.64
N ALA A 48 8.79 -5.78 17.86
CA ALA A 48 7.75 -6.76 18.15
C ALA A 48 8.12 -8.13 17.55
N ALA A 49 8.59 -8.14 16.30
CA ALA A 49 8.98 -9.37 15.61
C ALA A 49 10.09 -9.10 14.58
N ILE A 50 10.90 -10.13 14.31
CA ILE A 50 11.83 -10.16 13.18
C ILE A 50 11.56 -11.45 12.41
N ILE A 51 11.21 -11.30 11.13
CA ILE A 51 10.90 -12.38 10.22
C ILE A 51 11.99 -12.41 9.15
N THR A 52 12.63 -13.57 8.99
CA THR A 52 13.66 -13.82 7.95
C THR A 52 13.28 -14.97 7.02
N GLU A 53 12.13 -15.59 7.26
CA GLU A 53 11.60 -16.67 6.42
C GLU A 53 10.97 -16.05 5.17
N LYS A 54 11.58 -16.29 3.99
CA LYS A 54 11.18 -15.65 2.74
C LYS A 54 9.71 -15.84 2.41
N SER A 55 9.19 -17.06 2.58
CA SER A 55 7.80 -17.40 2.30
C SER A 55 6.80 -16.61 3.17
N GLN A 56 7.18 -16.29 4.42
CA GLN A 56 6.34 -15.48 5.31
C GLN A 56 6.37 -14.00 4.92
N ILE A 57 7.53 -13.49 4.52
CA ILE A 57 7.69 -12.11 4.03
C ILE A 57 6.85 -11.92 2.76
N GLU A 58 6.96 -12.83 1.80
CA GLU A 58 6.16 -12.82 0.57
C GLU A 58 4.66 -12.86 0.87
N SER A 59 4.21 -13.75 1.77
CA SER A 59 2.80 -13.82 2.16
C SER A 59 2.27 -12.51 2.77
N ILE A 60 3.10 -11.79 3.53
CA ILE A 60 2.72 -10.48 4.09
C ILE A 60 2.66 -9.42 2.99
N ILE A 61 3.62 -9.42 2.07
CA ILE A 61 3.67 -8.49 0.93
C ILE A 61 2.46 -8.70 0.02
N ASP A 62 2.16 -9.94 -0.36
CA ASP A 62 1.01 -10.32 -1.18
C ASP A 62 -0.28 -9.82 -0.55
N ARG A 63 -0.44 -10.07 0.75
CA ARG A 63 -1.61 -9.61 1.48
C ARG A 63 -1.74 -8.09 1.49
N ILE A 64 -0.64 -7.34 1.65
CA ILE A 64 -0.67 -5.87 1.57
C ILE A 64 -1.05 -5.42 0.17
N ASN A 65 -0.48 -6.05 -0.87
CA ASN A 65 -0.73 -5.71 -2.26
C ASN A 65 -2.19 -6.00 -2.68
N ASP A 66 -2.77 -7.10 -2.21
CA ASP A 66 -4.15 -7.53 -2.52
C ASP A 66 -5.22 -6.82 -1.67
N SER A 67 -4.81 -6.14 -0.61
CA SER A 67 -5.75 -5.48 0.30
C SER A 67 -6.41 -4.25 -0.34
N PRO A 68 -7.68 -3.94 0.01
CA PRO A 68 -8.35 -2.74 -0.48
C PRO A 68 -7.59 -1.47 -0.14
N ARG A 69 -7.45 -0.58 -1.13
CA ARG A 69 -6.68 0.66 -1.02
C ARG A 69 -7.59 1.86 -1.09
N LYS A 70 -7.33 2.84 -0.23
CA LYS A 70 -8.00 4.14 -0.25
C LYS A 70 -6.97 5.24 -0.44
N PHE A 71 -7.15 6.04 -1.49
CA PHE A 71 -6.31 7.21 -1.72
C PHE A 71 -6.56 8.28 -0.65
N MET A 72 -5.49 8.72 0.00
CA MET A 72 -5.49 9.76 1.02
C MET A 72 -4.91 11.07 0.47
N ARG A 73 -5.76 12.10 0.38
CA ARG A 73 -5.34 13.44 -0.07
C ARG A 73 -4.53 14.21 0.98
N ARG A 74 -4.60 13.82 2.26
CA ARG A 74 -3.84 14.42 3.38
C ARG A 74 -3.12 13.31 4.13
N THR A 75 -1.81 13.24 3.95
CA THR A 75 -0.95 12.17 4.49
C THR A 75 -0.21 12.57 5.76
N GLY A 76 0.04 13.87 5.98
CA GLY A 76 1.01 14.31 6.98
C GLY A 76 0.55 14.49 8.42
N PHE A 77 -0.75 14.47 8.73
CA PHE A 77 -1.26 14.73 10.09
C PHE A 77 -2.53 13.96 10.46
N THR A 78 -3.08 13.15 9.55
CA THR A 78 -4.43 12.59 9.72
C THR A 78 -4.50 11.60 10.88
N TYR A 79 -3.35 11.06 11.32
CA TYR A 79 -3.29 9.98 12.30
C TYR A 79 -2.09 10.07 13.27
N ASP A 80 -1.41 11.20 13.37
CA ASP A 80 -0.24 11.37 14.27
C ASP A 80 -0.57 11.12 15.74
N TYR A 81 -1.86 11.16 16.11
CA TYR A 81 -2.36 10.89 17.45
C TYR A 81 -2.63 9.40 17.72
N LEU A 82 -2.60 8.53 16.71
CA LEU A 82 -2.89 7.11 16.87
C LEU A 82 -1.62 6.32 17.17
N PRO A 83 -1.68 5.32 18.07
CA PRO A 83 -0.59 4.35 18.21
C PRO A 83 -0.25 3.68 16.88
N TYR A 84 1.03 3.81 16.53
CA TYR A 84 1.57 3.29 15.29
C TYR A 84 2.74 2.32 15.55
N GLY A 85 3.01 1.53 14.52
CA GLY A 85 4.18 0.70 14.40
C GLY A 85 4.80 0.84 13.01
N PHE A 86 5.97 0.24 12.81
CA PHE A 86 6.61 0.21 11.51
C PHE A 86 6.76 -1.24 11.02
N LEU A 87 6.47 -1.44 9.74
CA LEU A 87 6.93 -2.57 8.94
C LEU A 87 8.20 -2.12 8.24
N ILE A 88 9.31 -2.74 8.59
CA ILE A 88 10.63 -2.39 8.09
C ILE A 88 11.12 -3.54 7.23
N PHE A 89 11.08 -3.35 5.92
CA PHE A 89 11.53 -4.31 4.92
C PHE A 89 12.98 -4.02 4.56
N GLU A 90 13.84 -5.04 4.62
CA GLU A 90 15.29 -4.91 4.42
C GLU A 90 15.80 -5.97 3.44
N ASN A 91 16.64 -5.56 2.50
CA ASN A 91 17.48 -6.43 1.69
C ASN A 91 18.90 -5.85 1.59
N LYS A 92 19.78 -6.45 0.79
CA LYS A 92 21.17 -5.98 0.61
C LYS A 92 21.30 -4.60 -0.03
N LYS A 93 20.28 -4.11 -0.73
CA LYS A 93 20.32 -2.87 -1.53
C LYS A 93 19.58 -1.72 -0.85
N GLU A 94 18.49 -2.02 -0.14
CA GLU A 94 17.59 -1.03 0.41
C GLU A 94 16.92 -1.46 1.72
N LYS A 95 16.43 -0.43 2.42
CA LYS A 95 15.61 -0.53 3.61
C LYS A 95 14.42 0.40 3.42
N VAL A 96 13.22 -0.16 3.50
CA VAL A 96 11.95 0.56 3.30
C VAL A 96 11.12 0.45 4.57
N GLU A 97 10.58 1.58 5.02
CA GLU A 97 9.79 1.67 6.24
C GLU A 97 8.35 2.10 5.91
N HIS A 98 7.38 1.34 6.42
CA HIS A 98 5.96 1.59 6.24
C HIS A 98 5.27 1.66 7.59
N VAL A 99 4.44 2.68 7.78
CA VAL A 99 3.70 2.87 9.04
C VAL A 99 2.47 1.99 9.02
N PHE A 100 2.12 1.37 10.14
CA PHE A 100 0.81 0.75 10.33
C PHE A 100 0.15 1.21 11.63
N TYR A 101 -1.18 1.26 11.65
CA TYR A 101 -1.95 1.64 12.84
C TYR A 101 -2.39 0.41 13.62
N ILE A 102 -2.06 0.38 14.91
CA ILE A 102 -2.24 -0.78 15.78
C ILE A 102 -3.73 -1.13 15.95
N PHE A 103 -4.61 -0.14 16.07
CA PHE A 103 -6.04 -0.38 16.36
C PHE A 103 -6.89 -0.74 15.14
N LYS A 104 -6.43 -0.43 13.93
CA LYS A 104 -7.17 -0.74 12.71
C LYS A 104 -6.54 -1.87 11.89
N GLY A 105 -5.25 -2.15 12.11
CA GLY A 105 -4.50 -3.04 11.23
C GLY A 105 -4.32 -2.47 9.83
N ASN A 106 -4.51 -1.16 9.65
CA ASN A 106 -4.30 -0.51 8.37
C ASN A 106 -2.83 -0.14 8.21
N THR A 107 -2.29 -0.33 7.01
CA THR A 107 -0.93 0.07 6.66
C THR A 107 -0.99 1.32 5.78
N VAL A 108 -0.18 2.33 6.09
CA VAL A 108 -0.04 3.54 5.28
C VAL A 108 1.25 3.50 4.51
N ILE A 109 1.13 3.57 3.19
CA ILE A 109 2.26 3.59 2.27
C ILE A 109 2.08 4.76 1.31
N GLY A 110 2.91 5.79 1.46
CA GLY A 110 2.80 7.02 0.69
C GLY A 110 1.44 7.69 0.84
N TYR A 111 0.62 7.66 -0.22
CA TYR A 111 -0.73 8.22 -0.27
C TYR A 111 -1.84 7.18 -0.13
N TRP A 112 -1.52 5.93 0.17
CA TRP A 112 -2.48 4.83 0.26
C TRP A 112 -2.69 4.40 1.70
N ASP A 113 -3.95 4.38 2.14
CA ASP A 113 -4.43 3.69 3.33
C ASP A 113 -4.91 2.31 2.90
N ILE A 114 -4.22 1.27 3.38
CA ILE A 114 -4.42 -0.11 2.98
C ILE A 114 -5.13 -0.84 4.13
N ASP A 115 -6.36 -1.31 3.89
CA ASP A 115 -7.16 -2.07 4.86
C ASP A 115 -6.70 -3.52 4.90
N THR A 116 -5.55 -3.79 5.54
CA THR A 116 -4.99 -5.15 5.59
C THR A 116 -5.74 -6.08 6.57
N ARG A 117 -6.52 -5.49 7.49
CA ARG A 117 -7.22 -6.16 8.60
C ARG A 117 -6.32 -7.11 9.39
N PHE A 118 -5.02 -6.89 9.33
CA PHE A 118 -4.04 -7.74 9.97
C PHE A 118 -3.56 -7.03 11.22
N GLU A 119 -3.71 -7.69 12.35
CA GLU A 119 -3.12 -7.25 13.58
C GLU A 119 -1.68 -7.76 13.59
N PHE A 120 -0.77 -7.02 12.92
CA PHE A 120 0.67 -7.34 12.79
C PHE A 120 1.37 -7.61 14.13
N ALA A 121 0.73 -7.27 15.26
CA ALA A 121 1.23 -7.44 16.62
C ALA A 121 0.19 -8.06 17.59
N LYS A 122 -0.76 -8.88 17.09
CA LYS A 122 -1.80 -9.50 17.93
C LYS A 122 -1.26 -10.52 18.93
N ASP A 123 -0.28 -11.30 18.51
CA ASP A 123 0.20 -12.48 19.26
C ASP A 123 1.27 -12.12 20.31
N LEU A 124 1.18 -10.93 20.93
CA LEU A 124 2.18 -10.42 21.87
C LEU A 124 1.59 -9.93 23.20
N GLU A 125 0.43 -10.47 23.61
CA GLU A 125 -0.01 -10.51 25.01
C GLU A 125 0.21 -11.90 25.62
#